data_AF-A0A6M5FB06-F1
#
_entry.id   AF-A0A6M5FB06-F1
#
_cell.length_a   1.000
_cell.length_b   1.000
_cell.length_c   1.000
_cell.angle_alpha   90.00
_cell.angle_beta   90.00
_cell.angle_gamma   90.00
#
_symmetry.space_group_name_H-M   'P 1'
#
loop_
_entity.id
_entity.type
_entity.pdbx_description
1 polymer ?
#
loop_
_entity_poly.entity_id
_entity_poly.type
_entity_poly.pdbx_seq_one_letter_code
_entity_poly.pdbx_strand_id
1 'polypeptide(L)'
;MLHNLTRQLEMLAQGNEAYAEFNRRIVNTEMPVIGVRVPDLRRLARKLAPDMSAADISKLLTAKNESFEYVLLCGLLITHARLDDQTAIELTRNYLPRVDSWAHIDVFVEKKRRFAGEMWWDFALECLQSEAEFTVRYGVISLMTNFLDEAHTDQVFAALRGVKHDGYYVKMALAWLYATAAVHFFELTLAELESEHIDTWTRNKAYQKMRESRRFTPEQQLIIYYQKEQSMTSKPTISIAEITKALDFRHACKKFDADKKITDADMTLILEAIRLAPTSYGFEQFDVIVAQDQQLRQDLKKCAPINKPRFDASHFLIFTAKTADALSDHIDHILRDVKKMNLVERTAYKTFWKQWAKKDFKLMDAPDGLHQWSAHQAYIALGFAMLVAAERGIDSCPIEGFSINQATEVLTTHQLIDPAKDLPVLMLALGYASRSDQPHLRSRRPLDEMVRWY
;
A
#
# COMPACT_ATOMS: atom_id res chain seq x y z
N MET A 1 -0.92 -28.26 44.84
CA MET A 1 -1.58 -27.15 44.12
C MET A 1 -1.55 -27.37 42.60
N LEU A 2 -0.38 -27.36 41.94
CA LEU A 2 -0.26 -27.48 40.48
C LEU A 2 -0.96 -28.71 39.87
N HIS A 3 -0.70 -29.91 40.40
CA HIS A 3 -1.31 -31.15 39.90
C HIS A 3 -2.85 -31.18 40.05
N ASN A 4 -3.37 -30.48 41.06
CA ASN A 4 -4.81 -30.35 41.26
C ASN A 4 -5.42 -29.36 40.24
N LEU A 5 -4.69 -28.29 39.88
CA LEU A 5 -5.13 -27.29 38.92
C LEU A 5 -5.21 -27.85 37.48
N THR A 6 -4.21 -28.62 37.05
CA THR A 6 -4.21 -29.28 35.73
C THR A 6 -5.41 -30.21 35.59
N ARG A 7 -5.69 -31.03 36.62
CA ARG A 7 -6.87 -31.91 36.62
C ARG A 7 -8.19 -31.13 36.56
N GLN A 8 -8.29 -29.99 37.25
CA GLN A 8 -9.49 -29.15 37.17
C GLN A 8 -9.69 -28.57 35.77
N LEU A 9 -8.62 -28.16 35.10
CA LEU A 9 -8.68 -27.68 33.72
C LEU A 9 -9.09 -28.79 32.75
N GLU A 10 -8.52 -29.99 32.87
CA GLU A 10 -8.90 -31.16 32.07
C GLU A 10 -10.38 -31.53 32.25
N MET A 11 -10.89 -31.49 33.49
CA MET A 11 -12.31 -31.73 33.75
C MET A 11 -13.22 -30.69 33.10
N LEU A 12 -12.82 -29.41 33.09
CA LEU A 12 -13.60 -28.36 32.43
C LEU A 12 -13.50 -28.42 30.90
N ALA A 13 -12.44 -29.04 30.37
CA ALA A 13 -12.24 -29.26 28.94
C ALA A 13 -13.02 -30.47 28.40
N GLN A 14 -13.45 -31.40 29.26
CA GLN A 14 -14.11 -32.63 28.83
C GLN A 14 -15.36 -32.36 27.98
N GLY A 15 -15.40 -32.93 26.76
CA GLY A 15 -16.50 -32.73 25.81
C GLY A 15 -16.43 -31.43 25.00
N ASN A 16 -15.32 -30.68 25.08
CA ASN A 16 -15.09 -29.45 24.30
C ASN A 16 -14.07 -29.64 23.17
N GLU A 17 -13.85 -30.85 22.66
CA GLU A 17 -12.82 -31.16 21.66
C GLU A 17 -12.99 -30.32 20.37
N ALA A 18 -14.23 -30.23 19.87
CA ALA A 18 -14.55 -29.40 18.70
C ALA A 18 -14.32 -27.89 18.97
N TYR A 19 -14.56 -27.44 20.20
CA TYR A 19 -14.27 -26.07 20.59
C TYR A 19 -12.76 -25.81 20.70
N ALA A 20 -11.98 -26.75 21.24
CA ALA A 20 -10.53 -26.66 21.30
C ALA A 20 -9.91 -26.51 19.90
N GLU A 21 -10.37 -27.33 18.94
CA GLU A 21 -9.89 -27.25 17.56
C GLU A 21 -10.27 -25.92 16.89
N PHE A 22 -11.51 -25.47 17.06
CA PHE A 22 -11.94 -24.16 16.56
C PHE A 22 -11.12 -23.02 17.19
N ASN A 23 -10.97 -23.03 18.52
CA ASN A 23 -10.30 -21.97 19.25
C ASN A 23 -8.82 -21.87 18.86
N ARG A 24 -8.12 -23.01 18.73
CA ARG A 24 -6.72 -23.06 18.29
C ARG A 24 -6.47 -22.31 16.98
N ARG A 25 -7.40 -22.37 16.03
CA ARG A 25 -7.27 -21.68 14.72
C ARG A 25 -7.37 -20.16 14.83
N ILE A 26 -8.04 -19.62 15.85
CA ILE A 26 -8.30 -18.17 15.98
C ILE A 26 -7.38 -17.48 16.99
N VAL A 27 -6.93 -18.19 18.03
CA VAL A 27 -6.07 -17.60 19.07
C VAL A 27 -4.61 -17.50 18.64
N ASN A 28 -4.20 -18.27 17.62
CA ASN A 28 -2.85 -18.26 17.04
C ASN A 28 -1.75 -18.39 18.10
N THR A 29 -1.73 -19.54 18.78
CA THR A 29 -0.81 -19.89 19.87
C THR A 29 -0.04 -21.15 19.48
N GLU A 30 1.22 -21.25 19.91
CA GLU A 30 2.02 -22.47 19.80
C GLU A 30 1.76 -23.44 20.97
N MET A 31 1.05 -22.98 21.99
CA MET A 31 0.69 -23.77 23.16
C MET A 31 -0.38 -24.82 22.87
N PRO A 32 -0.40 -25.95 23.60
CA PRO A 32 -1.52 -26.87 23.58
C PRO A 32 -2.82 -26.17 24.02
N VAL A 33 -3.85 -26.23 23.18
CA VAL A 33 -5.20 -25.72 23.48
C VAL A 33 -6.07 -26.89 23.92
N ILE A 34 -6.48 -26.89 25.20
CA ILE A 34 -7.24 -28.01 25.78
C ILE A 34 -8.76 -27.80 25.70
N GLY A 35 -9.25 -26.58 25.44
CA GLY A 35 -10.67 -26.32 25.17
C GLY A 35 -11.49 -25.89 26.37
N VAL A 36 -10.90 -25.27 27.40
CA VAL A 36 -11.70 -24.69 28.49
C VAL A 36 -12.28 -23.36 28.04
N ARG A 37 -13.61 -23.21 28.14
CA ARG A 37 -14.29 -21.97 27.75
C ARG A 37 -13.97 -20.84 28.71
N VAL A 38 -13.79 -19.62 28.18
CA VAL A 38 -13.45 -18.41 28.97
C VAL A 38 -14.40 -18.16 30.17
N PRO A 39 -15.74 -18.33 30.06
CA PRO A 39 -16.62 -18.17 31.23
C PRO A 39 -16.30 -19.12 32.38
N ASP A 40 -15.90 -20.36 32.08
CA ASP A 40 -15.56 -21.37 33.10
C ASP A 40 -14.17 -21.11 33.68
N LEU A 41 -13.21 -20.66 32.88
CA LEU A 41 -11.92 -20.16 33.39
C LEU A 41 -12.10 -18.98 34.35
N ARG A 42 -12.95 -18.00 34.00
CA ARG A 42 -13.26 -16.87 34.90
C ARG A 42 -13.92 -17.33 36.20
N ARG A 43 -14.83 -18.31 36.12
CA ARG A 43 -15.48 -18.90 37.31
C ARG A 43 -14.46 -19.58 38.21
N LEU A 44 -13.55 -20.36 37.61
CA LEU A 44 -12.47 -21.03 38.33
C LEU A 44 -11.51 -20.03 38.97
N ALA A 45 -11.06 -19.01 38.23
CA ALA A 45 -10.17 -17.97 38.74
C ALA A 45 -10.77 -17.27 39.96
N ARG A 46 -12.05 -16.86 39.91
CA ARG A 46 -12.74 -16.22 41.04
C ARG A 46 -12.92 -17.14 42.24
N LYS A 47 -13.08 -18.45 42.02
CA LYS A 47 -13.16 -19.44 43.10
C LYS A 47 -11.82 -19.59 43.82
N LEU A 48 -10.70 -19.58 43.07
CA LEU A 48 -9.36 -19.79 43.63
C LEU A 48 -8.73 -18.51 44.21
N ALA A 49 -9.02 -17.36 43.61
CA ALA A 49 -8.39 -16.09 43.92
C ALA A 49 -8.41 -15.63 45.39
N PRO A 50 -9.48 -15.86 46.19
CA PRO A 50 -9.50 -15.45 47.60
C PRO A 50 -8.40 -16.09 48.46
N ASP A 51 -7.96 -17.30 48.10
CA ASP A 51 -7.00 -18.10 48.86
C ASP A 51 -5.59 -18.08 48.25
N MET A 52 -5.38 -17.32 47.16
CA MET A 52 -4.11 -17.27 46.44
C MET A 52 -3.22 -16.14 46.94
N SER A 53 -2.03 -16.49 47.44
CA SER A 53 -0.97 -15.51 47.73
C SER A 53 -0.16 -15.15 46.48
N ALA A 54 0.61 -14.06 46.56
CA ALA A 54 1.55 -13.70 45.50
C ALA A 54 2.58 -14.80 45.23
N ALA A 55 3.04 -15.48 46.28
CA ALA A 55 3.97 -16.61 46.16
C ALA A 55 3.34 -17.80 45.43
N ASP A 56 2.04 -18.07 45.66
CA ASP A 56 1.33 -19.14 44.96
C ASP A 56 1.22 -18.83 43.45
N ILE A 57 0.85 -17.60 43.10
CA ILE A 57 0.75 -17.18 41.70
C ILE A 57 2.13 -17.18 41.03
N SER A 58 3.16 -16.66 41.70
CA SER A 58 4.55 -16.72 41.21
C SER A 58 5.01 -18.16 40.95
N LYS A 59 4.61 -19.11 41.83
CA LYS A 59 4.89 -20.54 41.63
C LYS A 59 4.15 -21.13 40.42
N LEU A 60 2.94 -20.67 40.13
CA LEU A 60 2.22 -21.05 38.90
C LEU A 60 2.92 -20.47 37.65
N LEU A 61 3.37 -19.22 37.74
CA LEU A 61 4.16 -18.53 36.71
C LEU A 61 5.59 -19.07 36.52
N THR A 62 6.01 -20.08 37.27
CA THR A 62 7.32 -20.76 37.08
C THR A 62 7.17 -22.25 36.79
N ALA A 63 5.94 -22.77 36.82
CA ALA A 63 5.66 -24.17 36.53
C ALA A 63 5.87 -24.50 35.05
N LYS A 64 6.24 -25.76 34.76
CA LYS A 64 6.42 -26.35 33.43
C LYS A 64 5.11 -26.65 32.67
N ASN A 65 3.97 -26.12 33.12
CA ASN A 65 2.70 -26.31 32.44
C ASN A 65 2.38 -25.04 31.65
N GLU A 66 2.24 -25.17 30.33
CA GLU A 66 2.09 -24.05 29.40
C GLU A 66 0.99 -24.38 28.38
N SER A 67 -0.13 -24.97 28.82
CA SER A 67 -1.33 -24.97 27.97
C SER A 67 -1.88 -23.55 27.86
N PHE A 68 -2.52 -23.25 26.73
CA PHE A 68 -3.09 -21.95 26.45
C PHE A 68 -4.02 -21.47 27.59
N GLU A 69 -4.91 -22.35 28.06
CA GLU A 69 -5.85 -22.07 29.13
C GLU A 69 -5.20 -21.95 30.52
N TYR A 70 -4.07 -22.64 30.75
CA TYR A 70 -3.31 -22.52 32.00
C TYR A 70 -2.69 -21.13 32.12
N VAL A 71 -2.06 -20.64 31.05
CA VAL A 71 -1.50 -19.29 30.99
C VAL A 71 -2.62 -18.25 31.18
N LEU A 72 -3.73 -18.40 30.44
CA LEU A 72 -4.90 -17.53 30.58
C LEU A 72 -5.42 -17.47 32.03
N LEU A 73 -5.48 -18.62 32.72
CA LEU A 73 -5.88 -18.69 34.12
C LEU A 73 -4.91 -17.94 35.04
N CYS A 74 -3.60 -18.02 34.81
CA CYS A 74 -2.61 -17.30 35.60
C CYS A 74 -2.83 -15.78 35.54
N GLY A 75 -3.08 -15.22 34.35
CA GLY A 75 -3.47 -13.82 34.20
C GLY A 75 -4.74 -13.50 34.98
N LEU A 76 -5.79 -14.30 34.84
CA LEU A 76 -7.05 -14.10 35.59
C LEU A 76 -6.86 -14.16 37.11
N LEU A 77 -5.95 -14.98 37.62
CA LEU A 77 -5.63 -15.03 39.06
C LEU A 77 -4.99 -13.73 39.54
N ILE A 78 -4.05 -13.15 38.78
CA ILE A 78 -3.50 -11.80 39.09
C ILE A 78 -4.65 -10.77 39.13
N THR A 79 -5.59 -10.88 38.18
CA THR A 79 -6.75 -9.97 38.08
C THR A 79 -7.78 -10.10 39.19
N HIS A 80 -7.87 -11.26 39.87
CA HIS A 80 -8.91 -11.52 40.87
C HIS A 80 -8.38 -11.70 42.30
N ALA A 81 -7.10 -12.03 42.50
CA ALA A 81 -6.50 -12.22 43.81
C ALA A 81 -6.44 -10.90 44.61
N ARG A 82 -6.46 -11.03 45.93
CA ARG A 82 -6.36 -9.90 46.87
C ARG A 82 -4.91 -9.47 47.02
N LEU A 83 -4.44 -8.71 46.03
CA LEU A 83 -3.08 -8.18 45.95
C LEU A 83 -3.14 -6.65 45.95
N ASP A 84 -2.16 -6.02 46.58
CA ASP A 84 -1.88 -4.61 46.35
C ASP A 84 -1.34 -4.40 44.90
N ASP A 85 -1.39 -3.15 44.43
CA ASP A 85 -1.09 -2.82 43.04
C ASP A 85 0.38 -3.10 42.68
N GLN A 86 1.32 -2.83 43.59
CA GLN A 86 2.74 -3.10 43.36
C GLN A 86 2.97 -4.59 43.12
N THR A 87 2.46 -5.44 44.01
CA THR A 87 2.58 -6.89 43.90
C THR A 87 1.90 -7.43 42.63
N ALA A 88 0.74 -6.90 42.27
CA ALA A 88 0.03 -7.30 41.05
C ALA A 88 0.79 -6.91 39.77
N ILE A 89 1.40 -5.72 39.74
CA ILE A 89 2.26 -5.27 38.63
C ILE A 89 3.49 -6.17 38.50
N GLU A 90 4.15 -6.51 39.61
CA GLU A 90 5.31 -7.42 39.61
C GLU A 90 4.96 -8.81 39.07
N LEU A 91 3.82 -9.36 39.47
CA LEU A 91 3.33 -10.63 38.90
C LEU A 91 2.97 -10.49 37.42
N THR A 92 2.45 -9.34 37.01
CA THR A 92 2.15 -9.07 35.59
C THR A 92 3.43 -9.03 34.76
N ARG A 93 4.51 -8.41 35.25
CA ARG A 93 5.83 -8.46 34.59
C ARG A 93 6.34 -9.87 34.39
N ASN A 94 6.10 -10.76 35.36
CA ASN A 94 6.46 -12.17 35.25
C ASN A 94 5.51 -12.97 34.33
N TYR A 95 4.29 -12.49 34.13
CA TYR A 95 3.30 -13.11 33.26
C TYR A 95 3.52 -12.80 31.78
N LEU A 96 3.81 -11.54 31.43
CA LEU A 96 3.89 -11.08 30.03
C LEU A 96 4.88 -11.87 29.15
N PRO A 97 6.08 -12.29 29.63
CA PRO A 97 6.99 -13.14 28.85
C PRO A 97 6.44 -14.54 28.54
N ARG A 98 5.36 -14.96 29.18
CA ARG A 98 4.71 -16.27 28.98
C ARG A 98 3.54 -16.20 27.99
N VAL A 99 3.23 -15.02 27.46
CA VAL A 99 2.11 -14.83 26.54
C VAL A 99 2.57 -14.99 25.10
N ASP A 100 1.84 -15.78 24.33
CA ASP A 100 2.06 -15.95 22.89
C ASP A 100 0.80 -15.68 22.04
N SER A 101 -0.29 -15.25 22.68
CA SER A 101 -1.57 -15.00 22.03
C SER A 101 -2.21 -13.68 22.47
N TRP A 102 -2.86 -13.00 21.53
CA TRP A 102 -3.67 -11.81 21.79
C TRP A 102 -4.75 -12.06 22.85
N ALA A 103 -5.29 -13.28 22.91
CA ALA A 103 -6.37 -13.63 23.83
C ALA A 103 -5.91 -13.66 25.29
N HIS A 104 -4.64 -14.01 25.56
CA HIS A 104 -4.08 -13.97 26.92
C HIS A 104 -4.04 -12.56 27.49
N ILE A 105 -3.81 -11.54 26.64
CA ILE A 105 -3.81 -10.13 27.03
C ILE A 105 -5.24 -9.65 27.20
N ASP A 106 -6.06 -9.82 26.16
CA ASP A 106 -7.40 -9.23 26.10
C ASP A 106 -8.36 -9.82 27.15
N VAL A 107 -8.16 -11.09 27.55
CA VAL A 107 -8.95 -11.71 28.62
C VAL A 107 -8.44 -11.33 30.01
N PHE A 108 -7.14 -11.06 30.14
CA PHE A 108 -6.50 -10.66 31.39
C PHE A 108 -6.89 -9.24 31.81
N VAL A 109 -6.89 -8.30 30.86
CA VAL A 109 -7.22 -6.89 31.12
C VAL A 109 -8.74 -6.74 31.30
N GLU A 110 -9.16 -6.35 32.51
CA GLU A 110 -10.57 -6.09 32.84
C GLU A 110 -10.76 -4.62 33.24
N LYS A 111 -11.93 -4.04 32.90
CA LYS A 111 -12.30 -2.71 33.39
C LYS A 111 -12.62 -2.76 34.87
N LYS A 112 -11.74 -2.23 35.72
CA LYS A 112 -11.93 -2.14 37.18
C LYS A 112 -11.28 -0.87 37.73
N ARG A 113 -11.95 -0.24 38.71
CA ARG A 113 -11.45 0.97 39.36
C ARG A 113 -10.02 0.85 39.90
N ARG A 114 -9.64 -0.32 40.44
CA ARG A 114 -8.28 -0.56 40.95
C ARG A 114 -7.18 -0.46 39.87
N PHE A 115 -7.53 -0.72 38.60
CA PHE A 115 -6.59 -0.67 37.48
C PHE A 115 -6.57 0.68 36.76
N ALA A 116 -7.28 1.67 37.30
CA ALA A 116 -7.33 3.05 36.77
C ALA A 116 -6.56 4.03 37.70
N GLY A 117 -5.58 3.53 38.45
CA GLY A 117 -4.71 4.32 39.32
C GLY A 117 -3.37 4.67 38.64
N GLU A 118 -2.64 5.61 39.24
CA GLU A 118 -1.36 6.14 38.72
C GLU A 118 -0.32 5.04 38.48
N MET A 119 -0.16 4.08 39.41
CA MET A 119 0.79 2.97 39.23
C MET A 119 0.49 2.12 38.00
N TRP A 120 -0.79 1.93 37.67
CA TRP A 120 -1.22 1.16 36.49
C TRP A 120 -1.08 1.96 35.21
N TRP A 121 -1.27 3.28 35.27
CA TRP A 121 -0.96 4.19 34.17
C TRP A 121 0.52 4.12 33.82
N ASP A 122 1.41 4.32 34.81
CA ASP A 122 2.86 4.29 34.62
C ASP A 122 3.33 2.94 34.06
N PHE A 123 2.79 1.84 34.59
CA PHE A 123 3.11 0.52 34.09
C PHE A 123 2.62 0.29 32.65
N ALA A 124 1.43 0.81 32.28
CA ALA A 124 0.95 0.73 30.90
C ALA A 124 1.86 1.52 29.94
N LEU A 125 2.30 2.73 30.33
CA LEU A 125 3.24 3.55 29.56
C LEU A 125 4.60 2.86 29.40
N GLU A 126 5.10 2.23 30.45
CA GLU A 126 6.33 1.44 30.39
C GLU A 126 6.19 0.29 29.39
N CYS A 127 5.05 -0.42 29.42
CA CYS A 127 4.78 -1.52 28.50
C CYS A 127 4.80 -1.08 27.03
N LEU A 128 4.38 0.16 26.72
CA LEU A 128 4.43 0.70 25.35
C LEU A 128 5.85 0.84 24.78
N GLN A 129 6.87 0.91 25.65
CA GLN A 129 8.28 1.05 25.26
C GLN A 129 9.00 -0.30 25.07
N SER A 130 8.31 -1.41 25.28
CA SER A 130 8.89 -2.76 25.17
C SER A 130 9.17 -3.16 23.71
N GLU A 131 10.19 -3.97 23.50
CA GLU A 131 10.43 -4.65 22.22
C GLU A 131 9.53 -5.88 22.03
N ALA A 132 8.90 -6.38 23.10
CA ALA A 132 8.04 -7.56 23.04
C ALA A 132 6.60 -7.20 22.63
N GLU A 133 6.15 -7.73 21.50
CA GLU A 133 4.86 -7.38 20.87
C GLU A 133 3.66 -7.48 21.83
N PHE A 134 3.52 -8.58 22.58
CA PHE A 134 2.41 -8.75 23.51
C PHE A 134 2.51 -7.90 24.77
N THR A 135 3.71 -7.45 25.14
CA THR A 135 3.88 -6.45 26.22
C THR A 135 3.39 -5.09 25.74
N VAL A 136 3.74 -4.67 24.53
CA VAL A 136 3.22 -3.43 23.94
C VAL A 136 1.69 -3.51 23.79
N ARG A 137 1.16 -4.65 23.31
CA ARG A 137 -0.29 -4.89 23.26
C ARG A 137 -0.94 -4.73 24.64
N TYR A 138 -0.34 -5.28 25.69
CA TYR A 138 -0.85 -5.13 27.05
C TYR A 138 -0.97 -3.66 27.46
N GLY A 139 0.05 -2.84 27.19
CA GLY A 139 0.01 -1.40 27.43
C GLY A 139 -1.17 -0.74 26.70
N VAL A 140 -1.30 -0.98 25.39
CA VAL A 140 -2.39 -0.42 24.57
C VAL A 140 -3.77 -0.84 25.09
N ILE A 141 -3.97 -2.13 25.37
CA ILE A 141 -5.28 -2.65 25.83
C ILE A 141 -5.60 -2.14 27.25
N SER A 142 -4.60 -1.97 28.11
CA SER A 142 -4.76 -1.40 29.45
C SER A 142 -5.22 0.05 29.39
N LEU A 143 -4.59 0.88 28.55
CA LEU A 143 -5.01 2.26 28.29
C LEU A 143 -6.42 2.33 27.71
N MET A 144 -6.71 1.53 26.67
CA MET A 144 -8.04 1.45 26.06
C MET A 144 -9.14 1.11 27.08
N THR A 145 -8.84 0.20 28.01
CA THR A 145 -9.85 -0.36 28.91
C THR A 145 -10.13 0.54 30.12
N ASN A 146 -9.10 1.17 30.67
CA ASN A 146 -9.17 1.85 31.96
C ASN A 146 -8.97 3.38 31.90
N PHE A 147 -8.50 3.94 30.78
CA PHE A 147 -8.10 5.36 30.70
C PHE A 147 -8.67 6.11 29.48
N LEU A 148 -9.71 5.59 28.83
CA LEU A 148 -10.47 6.33 27.81
C LEU A 148 -11.62 7.10 28.47
N ASP A 149 -11.27 8.23 29.09
CA ASP A 149 -12.20 9.20 29.70
C ASP A 149 -11.78 10.65 29.39
N GLU A 150 -12.60 11.61 29.81
CA GLU A 150 -12.37 13.04 29.53
C GLU A 150 -11.06 13.57 30.12
N ALA A 151 -10.55 12.96 31.21
CA ALA A 151 -9.35 13.44 31.88
C ALA A 151 -8.06 12.93 31.21
N HIS A 152 -8.09 11.75 30.58
CA HIS A 152 -6.88 11.05 30.14
C HIS A 152 -6.77 10.87 28.62
N THR A 153 -7.83 11.02 27.83
CA THR A 153 -7.82 10.65 26.39
C THR A 153 -6.71 11.34 25.59
N ASP A 154 -6.47 12.64 25.82
CA ASP A 154 -5.38 13.37 25.16
C ASP A 154 -3.99 12.81 25.53
N GLN A 155 -3.80 12.45 26.80
CA GLN A 155 -2.55 11.85 27.29
C GLN A 155 -2.35 10.45 26.72
N VAL A 156 -3.44 9.68 26.57
CA VAL A 156 -3.40 8.38 25.90
C VAL A 156 -2.92 8.56 24.46
N PHE A 157 -3.53 9.45 23.68
CA PHE A 157 -3.10 9.69 22.29
C PHE A 157 -1.65 10.15 22.20
N ALA A 158 -1.23 11.07 23.08
CA ALA A 158 0.17 11.50 23.15
C ALA A 158 1.13 10.33 23.43
N ALA A 159 0.78 9.41 24.33
CA ALA A 159 1.57 8.22 24.61
C ALA A 159 1.66 7.26 23.39
N LEU A 160 0.55 7.07 22.68
CA LEU A 160 0.50 6.16 21.52
C LEU A 160 1.36 6.64 20.35
N ARG A 161 1.54 7.95 20.15
CA ARG A 161 2.45 8.50 19.14
C ARG A 161 3.90 8.07 19.34
N GLY A 162 4.28 7.69 20.58
CA GLY A 162 5.61 7.18 20.92
C GLY A 162 5.82 5.69 20.63
N VAL A 163 4.79 4.93 20.25
CA VAL A 163 4.89 3.49 20.00
C VAL A 163 5.60 3.24 18.68
N LYS A 164 6.76 2.56 18.72
CA LYS A 164 7.59 2.25 17.54
C LYS A 164 7.43 0.84 17.00
N HIS A 165 6.68 -0.02 17.69
CA HIS A 165 6.58 -1.43 17.39
C HIS A 165 5.65 -1.70 16.19
N ASP A 166 6.18 -2.30 15.11
CA ASP A 166 5.45 -2.47 13.83
C ASP A 166 4.63 -3.78 13.73
N GLY A 167 4.70 -4.64 14.76
CA GLY A 167 4.02 -5.93 14.83
C GLY A 167 2.49 -5.86 14.66
N TYR A 168 1.95 -6.90 14.03
CA TYR A 168 0.54 -7.01 13.68
C TYR A 168 -0.41 -6.84 14.87
N TYR A 169 -0.12 -7.49 16.00
CA TYR A 169 -0.97 -7.46 17.19
C TYR A 169 -0.95 -6.11 17.90
N VAL A 170 0.15 -5.37 17.79
CA VAL A 170 0.23 -3.98 18.28
C VAL A 170 -0.62 -3.07 17.40
N LYS A 171 -0.43 -3.10 16.08
CA LYS A 171 -1.23 -2.27 15.16
C LYS A 171 -2.74 -2.59 15.27
N MET A 172 -3.11 -3.85 15.44
CA MET A 172 -4.50 -4.25 15.68
C MET A 172 -5.06 -3.68 16.99
N ALA A 173 -4.25 -3.62 18.05
CA ALA A 173 -4.64 -3.04 19.32
C ALA A 173 -4.80 -1.51 19.22
N LEU A 174 -3.86 -0.83 18.55
CA LEU A 174 -3.93 0.62 18.30
C LEU A 174 -5.21 0.96 17.52
N ALA A 175 -5.47 0.26 16.42
CA ALA A 175 -6.69 0.43 15.63
C ALA A 175 -7.97 0.20 16.45
N TRP A 176 -7.96 -0.77 17.38
CA TRP A 176 -9.10 -1.01 18.26
C TRP A 176 -9.26 0.06 19.33
N LEU A 177 -8.16 0.56 19.88
CA LEU A 177 -8.18 1.67 20.82
C LEU A 177 -8.80 2.90 20.18
N TYR A 178 -8.33 3.33 19.01
CA TYR A 178 -8.92 4.48 18.32
C TYR A 178 -10.41 4.25 17.99
N ALA A 179 -10.78 3.08 17.47
CA ALA A 179 -12.19 2.77 17.23
C ALA A 179 -13.05 2.79 18.51
N THR A 180 -12.46 2.50 19.67
CA THR A 180 -13.14 2.55 20.97
C THR A 180 -13.21 3.98 21.51
N ALA A 181 -12.13 4.75 21.39
CA ALA A 181 -12.09 6.17 21.77
C ALA A 181 -13.11 6.99 20.97
N ALA A 182 -13.23 6.74 19.66
CA ALA A 182 -14.16 7.44 18.79
C ALA A 182 -15.63 7.31 19.20
N VAL A 183 -16.01 6.29 19.97
CA VAL A 183 -17.38 6.13 20.49
C VAL A 183 -17.76 7.27 21.44
N HIS A 184 -16.80 7.78 22.21
CA HIS A 184 -17.01 8.83 23.21
C HIS A 184 -16.37 10.17 22.80
N PHE A 185 -15.30 10.13 22.00
CA PHE A 185 -14.48 11.27 21.61
C PHE A 185 -14.33 11.34 20.08
N PHE A 186 -15.46 11.38 19.37
CA PHE A 186 -15.52 11.18 17.91
C PHE A 186 -14.62 12.16 17.14
N GLU A 187 -14.82 13.47 17.32
CA GLU A 187 -14.08 14.50 16.57
C GLU A 187 -12.58 14.49 16.91
N LEU A 188 -12.26 14.39 18.21
CA LEU A 188 -10.88 14.29 18.70
C LEU A 188 -10.16 13.08 18.09
N THR A 189 -10.83 11.93 18.04
CA THR A 189 -10.25 10.71 17.49
C THR A 189 -10.08 10.77 15.97
N LEU A 190 -11.03 11.37 15.25
CA LEU A 190 -10.88 11.59 13.81
C LEU A 190 -9.68 12.48 13.49
N ALA A 191 -9.49 13.57 14.24
CA ALA A 191 -8.34 14.43 14.08
C ALA A 191 -7.01 13.68 14.33
N GLU A 192 -6.97 12.82 15.35
CA GLU A 192 -5.79 12.00 15.64
C GLU A 192 -5.49 10.99 14.50
N LEU A 193 -6.52 10.31 14.00
CA LEU A 193 -6.39 9.33 12.90
C LEU A 193 -5.88 9.97 11.61
N GLU A 194 -6.19 11.23 11.36
CA GLU A 194 -5.71 11.96 10.18
C GLU A 194 -4.34 12.61 10.34
N SER A 195 -3.76 12.55 11.54
CA SER A 195 -2.41 13.05 11.77
C SER A 195 -1.34 12.23 11.01
N GLU A 196 -0.17 12.84 10.82
CA GLU A 196 0.99 12.21 10.17
C GLU A 196 1.63 11.10 11.01
N HIS A 197 1.29 11.01 12.31
CA HIS A 197 1.84 10.01 13.22
C HIS A 197 1.19 8.63 13.09
N ILE A 198 0.02 8.54 12.46
CA ILE A 198 -0.70 7.28 12.30
C ILE A 198 -0.46 6.70 10.92
N ASP A 199 0.17 5.53 10.87
CA ASP A 199 0.41 4.83 9.61
C ASP A 199 -0.91 4.42 8.92
N THR A 200 -0.86 4.35 7.59
CA THR A 200 -2.03 4.07 6.74
C THR A 200 -2.72 2.77 7.12
N TRP A 201 -1.98 1.73 7.51
CA TRP A 201 -2.57 0.45 7.85
C TRP A 201 -3.40 0.54 9.13
N THR A 202 -2.84 1.16 10.18
CA THR A 202 -3.52 1.34 11.47
C THR A 202 -4.77 2.22 11.30
N ARG A 203 -4.66 3.32 10.55
CA ARG A 203 -5.78 4.22 10.22
C ARG A 203 -6.92 3.46 9.52
N ASN A 204 -6.60 2.72 8.46
CA ASN A 204 -7.59 1.97 7.68
C ASN A 204 -8.27 0.88 8.50
N LYS A 205 -7.53 0.23 9.42
CA LYS A 205 -8.08 -0.75 10.36
C LYS A 205 -8.95 -0.12 11.43
N ALA A 206 -8.60 1.07 11.95
CA ALA A 206 -9.43 1.81 12.88
C ALA A 206 -10.78 2.15 12.23
N TYR A 207 -10.76 2.75 11.02
CA TYR A 207 -11.97 3.03 10.26
C TYR A 207 -12.80 1.79 9.93
N GLN A 208 -12.15 0.65 9.60
CA GLN A 208 -12.88 -0.61 9.42
C GLN A 208 -13.64 -1.02 10.68
N LYS A 209 -12.98 -0.99 11.84
CA LYS A 209 -13.60 -1.33 13.13
C LYS A 209 -14.72 -0.36 13.50
N MET A 210 -14.57 0.92 13.15
CA MET A 210 -15.61 1.93 13.35
C MET A 210 -16.85 1.62 12.49
N ARG A 211 -16.67 1.28 11.20
CA ARG A 211 -17.76 0.88 10.29
C ARG A 211 -18.53 -0.34 10.79
N GLU A 212 -17.82 -1.34 11.32
CA GLU A 212 -18.42 -2.58 11.82
C GLU A 212 -19.16 -2.41 13.16
N SER A 213 -18.94 -1.28 13.85
CA SER A 213 -19.51 -1.01 15.17
C SER A 213 -20.92 -0.44 15.07
N ARG A 214 -21.85 -0.99 15.85
CA ARG A 214 -23.22 -0.47 15.99
C ARG A 214 -23.36 0.71 16.96
N ARG A 215 -22.23 1.23 17.47
CA ARG A 215 -22.20 2.29 18.51
C ARG A 215 -22.20 3.72 17.97
N PHE A 216 -22.06 3.90 16.66
CA PHE A 216 -22.03 5.21 16.00
C PHE A 216 -23.41 5.59 15.46
N THR A 217 -23.75 6.87 15.48
CA THR A 217 -24.99 7.38 14.88
C THR A 217 -24.96 7.25 13.35
N PRO A 218 -26.11 7.31 12.65
CA PRO A 218 -26.14 7.32 11.19
C PRO A 218 -25.25 8.40 10.56
N GLU A 219 -25.22 9.59 11.15
CA GLU A 219 -24.39 10.71 10.68
C GLU A 219 -22.90 10.40 10.85
N GLN A 220 -22.50 9.88 12.01
CA GLN A 220 -21.12 9.45 12.25
C GLN A 220 -20.71 8.32 11.31
N GLN A 221 -21.61 7.37 11.02
CA GLN A 221 -21.35 6.28 10.07
C GLN A 221 -21.10 6.78 8.65
N LEU A 222 -21.83 7.83 8.20
CA LEU A 222 -21.56 8.47 6.92
C LEU A 222 -20.17 9.12 6.90
N ILE A 223 -19.79 9.83 7.96
CA ILE A 223 -18.46 10.44 8.08
C ILE A 223 -17.36 9.37 8.03
N ILE A 224 -17.51 8.30 8.82
CA ILE A 224 -16.56 7.16 8.85
C ILE A 224 -16.44 6.55 7.44
N TYR A 225 -17.57 6.37 6.74
CA TYR A 225 -17.58 5.86 5.37
C TYR A 225 -16.74 6.75 4.44
N TYR A 226 -17.01 8.06 4.40
CA TYR A 226 -16.28 8.99 3.54
C TYR A 226 -14.79 9.04 3.86
N GLN A 227 -14.41 9.11 5.14
CA GLN A 227 -13.00 9.14 5.55
C GLN A 227 -12.27 7.86 5.12
N LYS A 228 -12.92 6.69 5.27
CA LYS A 228 -12.33 5.43 4.80
C LYS A 228 -12.17 5.40 3.28
N GLU A 229 -13.16 5.82 2.51
CA GLU A 229 -13.04 5.85 1.05
C GLU A 229 -11.90 6.79 0.60
N GLN A 230 -11.73 7.95 1.25
CA GLN A 230 -10.59 8.84 0.99
C GLN A 230 -9.23 8.22 1.38
N SER A 231 -9.18 7.47 2.48
CA SER A 231 -7.97 6.74 2.90
C SER A 231 -7.60 5.59 1.94
N MET A 232 -8.58 5.03 1.22
CA MET A 232 -8.38 3.99 0.21
C MET A 232 -7.97 4.56 -1.15
N THR A 233 -8.29 5.84 -1.44
CA THR A 233 -7.66 6.61 -2.52
C THR A 233 -6.31 7.16 -2.06
N SER A 234 -5.39 6.28 -1.65
CA SER A 234 -4.08 6.72 -1.19
C SER A 234 -3.32 7.40 -2.33
N LYS A 235 -2.89 8.64 -2.12
CA LYS A 235 -1.81 9.24 -2.90
C LYS A 235 -0.66 8.22 -2.98
N PRO A 236 -0.03 8.00 -4.14
CA PRO A 236 1.10 7.10 -4.24
C PRO A 236 2.17 7.46 -3.20
N THR A 237 2.52 6.51 -2.33
CA THR A 237 3.57 6.64 -1.32
C THR A 237 4.89 6.12 -1.86
N ILE A 238 5.36 6.67 -2.98
CA ILE A 238 6.70 6.37 -3.51
C ILE A 238 7.68 7.32 -2.82
N SER A 239 8.74 6.77 -2.22
CA SER A 239 9.72 7.61 -1.52
C SER A 239 10.52 8.47 -2.50
N ILE A 240 11.00 9.62 -2.03
CA ILE A 240 11.90 10.48 -2.82
C ILE A 240 13.15 9.69 -3.26
N ALA A 241 13.65 8.80 -2.42
CA ALA A 241 14.82 7.97 -2.70
C ALA A 241 14.56 6.99 -3.86
N GLU A 242 13.39 6.35 -3.91
CA GLU A 242 13.03 5.45 -5.01
C GLU A 242 12.86 6.20 -6.33
N ILE A 243 12.21 7.37 -6.31
CA ILE A 243 12.09 8.22 -7.50
C ILE A 243 13.48 8.64 -7.98
N THR A 244 14.34 9.09 -7.07
CA THR A 244 15.72 9.52 -7.40
C THR A 244 16.51 8.36 -8.01
N LYS A 245 16.41 7.16 -7.43
CA LYS A 245 17.08 5.96 -7.95
C LYS A 245 16.62 5.61 -9.37
N ALA A 246 15.33 5.66 -9.66
CA ALA A 246 14.81 5.42 -11.00
C ALA A 246 15.28 6.50 -11.99
N LEU A 247 15.25 7.77 -11.58
CA LEU A 247 15.74 8.89 -12.38
C LEU A 247 17.24 8.78 -12.67
N ASP A 248 18.04 8.29 -11.73
CA ASP A 248 19.49 8.07 -11.89
C ASP A 248 19.82 6.85 -12.74
N PHE A 249 19.07 5.76 -12.58
CA PHE A 249 19.16 4.58 -13.43
C PHE A 249 18.84 4.92 -14.89
N ARG A 250 17.79 5.72 -15.14
CA ARG A 250 17.33 6.05 -16.48
C ARG A 250 18.39 6.78 -17.31
N HIS A 251 18.92 6.13 -18.33
CA HIS A 251 19.82 6.70 -19.32
C HIS A 251 19.53 6.12 -20.71
N ALA A 252 20.13 6.69 -21.77
CA ALA A 252 19.94 6.16 -23.12
C ALA A 252 20.92 5.01 -23.36
N CYS A 253 20.48 3.77 -23.13
CA CYS A 253 21.26 2.55 -23.33
C CYS A 253 21.70 2.40 -24.79
N LYS A 254 22.98 2.10 -25.01
CA LYS A 254 23.58 2.14 -26.35
C LYS A 254 23.76 0.74 -26.94
N LYS A 255 23.88 -0.30 -26.11
CA LYS A 255 24.02 -1.69 -26.52
C LYS A 255 23.24 -2.59 -25.57
N PHE A 256 22.41 -3.47 -26.13
CA PHE A 256 21.60 -4.40 -25.34
C PHE A 256 22.18 -5.81 -25.37
N ASP A 257 21.89 -6.57 -24.32
CA ASP A 257 22.13 -8.01 -24.23
C ASP A 257 21.01 -8.76 -24.95
N ALA A 258 21.31 -9.32 -26.13
CA ALA A 258 20.32 -9.97 -27.00
C ALA A 258 19.71 -11.24 -26.38
N ASP A 259 20.44 -11.87 -25.45
CA ASP A 259 20.06 -13.12 -24.80
C ASP A 259 19.11 -12.91 -23.62
N LYS A 260 18.95 -11.67 -23.15
CA LYS A 260 18.04 -11.34 -22.05
C LYS A 260 16.71 -10.80 -22.56
N LYS A 261 15.62 -11.27 -21.95
CA LYS A 261 14.25 -10.86 -22.28
C LYS A 261 13.54 -10.23 -21.10
N ILE A 262 12.75 -9.20 -21.38
CA ILE A 262 11.83 -8.58 -20.41
C ILE A 262 10.65 -9.54 -20.21
N THR A 263 10.17 -9.65 -18.98
CA THR A 263 9.02 -10.49 -18.65
C THR A 263 7.72 -9.91 -19.22
N ASP A 264 6.73 -10.77 -19.49
CA ASP A 264 5.42 -10.32 -19.98
C ASP A 264 4.71 -9.39 -18.99
N ALA A 265 4.90 -9.63 -17.68
CA ALA A 265 4.35 -8.79 -16.62
C ALA A 265 4.93 -7.37 -16.67
N ASP A 266 6.25 -7.24 -16.78
CA ASP A 266 6.89 -5.93 -16.86
C ASP A 266 6.56 -5.22 -18.18
N MET A 267 6.48 -5.95 -19.30
CA MET A 267 6.07 -5.36 -20.58
C MET A 267 4.61 -4.89 -20.55
N THR A 268 3.71 -5.66 -19.95
CA THR A 268 2.31 -5.28 -19.78
C THR A 268 2.21 -4.01 -18.94
N LEU A 269 3.00 -3.90 -17.87
CA LEU A 269 3.07 -2.70 -17.04
C LEU A 269 3.58 -1.48 -17.84
N ILE A 270 4.61 -1.64 -18.67
CA ILE A 270 5.13 -0.56 -19.52
C ILE A 270 4.10 -0.12 -20.57
N LEU A 271 3.40 -1.05 -21.21
CA LEU A 271 2.34 -0.73 -22.18
C LEU A 271 1.13 -0.08 -21.50
N GLU A 272 0.81 -0.49 -20.29
CA GLU A 272 -0.24 0.15 -19.49
C GLU A 272 0.15 1.58 -19.10
N ALA A 273 1.42 1.83 -18.79
CA ALA A 273 1.92 3.17 -18.52
C ALA A 273 1.82 4.10 -19.76
N ILE A 274 2.03 3.54 -20.96
CA ILE A 274 1.81 4.25 -22.23
C ILE A 274 0.31 4.58 -22.38
N ARG A 275 -0.57 3.60 -22.14
CA ARG A 275 -2.03 3.76 -22.27
C ARG A 275 -2.59 4.80 -21.29
N LEU A 276 -2.03 4.87 -20.08
CA LEU A 276 -2.45 5.81 -19.03
C LEU A 276 -1.78 7.19 -19.12
N ALA A 277 -0.97 7.44 -20.15
CA ALA A 277 -0.31 8.73 -20.32
C ALA A 277 -1.34 9.86 -20.49
N PRO A 278 -1.20 11.00 -19.77
CA PRO A 278 -2.18 12.08 -19.78
C PRO A 278 -2.05 12.94 -21.05
N THR A 279 -2.54 12.44 -22.17
CA THR A 279 -2.51 13.16 -23.45
C THR A 279 -3.40 14.40 -23.44
N SER A 280 -3.08 15.37 -24.30
CA SER A 280 -3.87 16.59 -24.44
C SER A 280 -5.32 16.26 -24.79
N TYR A 281 -6.26 16.81 -24.02
CA TYR A 281 -7.69 16.50 -24.08
C TYR A 281 -8.04 15.01 -23.87
N GLY A 282 -7.08 14.14 -23.52
CA GLY A 282 -7.29 12.69 -23.46
C GLY A 282 -7.72 12.12 -24.81
N PHE A 283 -7.10 12.57 -25.90
CA PHE A 283 -7.41 12.11 -27.26
C PHE A 283 -6.54 10.96 -27.75
N GLU A 284 -5.43 10.63 -27.07
CA GLU A 284 -4.68 9.40 -27.35
C GLU A 284 -4.36 9.22 -28.86
N GLN A 285 -3.93 10.30 -29.50
CA GLN A 285 -3.79 10.41 -30.97
C GLN A 285 -2.47 9.84 -31.51
N PHE A 286 -2.01 8.74 -30.89
CA PHE A 286 -0.84 7.97 -31.27
C PHE A 286 -1.14 6.48 -31.12
N ASP A 287 -0.41 5.64 -31.85
CA ASP A 287 -0.44 4.19 -31.68
C ASP A 287 0.97 3.66 -31.39
N VAL A 288 1.05 2.43 -30.87
CA VAL A 288 2.31 1.76 -30.56
C VAL A 288 2.34 0.39 -31.18
N ILE A 289 3.31 0.17 -32.06
CA ILE A 289 3.60 -1.12 -32.68
C ILE A 289 4.72 -1.80 -31.86
N VAL A 290 4.42 -2.97 -31.29
CA VAL A 290 5.41 -3.81 -30.62
C VAL A 290 6.10 -4.68 -31.67
N ALA A 291 7.23 -4.23 -32.19
CA ALA A 291 7.98 -4.94 -33.23
C ALA A 291 8.80 -6.09 -32.62
N GLN A 292 8.23 -7.29 -32.56
CA GLN A 292 8.97 -8.52 -32.20
C GLN A 292 9.40 -9.35 -33.42
N ASP A 293 8.77 -9.14 -34.58
CA ASP A 293 9.13 -9.86 -35.79
C ASP A 293 10.57 -9.53 -36.23
N GLN A 294 11.35 -10.59 -36.50
CA GLN A 294 12.76 -10.46 -36.80
C GLN A 294 13.00 -9.79 -38.15
N GLN A 295 12.17 -10.08 -39.17
CA GLN A 295 12.32 -9.51 -40.50
C GLN A 295 12.01 -8.02 -40.47
N LEU A 296 10.90 -7.63 -39.83
CA LEU A 296 10.54 -6.23 -39.58
C LEU A 296 11.67 -5.47 -38.89
N ARG A 297 12.27 -6.04 -37.82
CA ARG A 297 13.40 -5.41 -37.14
C ARG A 297 14.62 -5.25 -38.04
N GLN A 298 14.94 -6.22 -38.89
CA GLN A 298 16.05 -6.10 -39.85
C GLN A 298 15.81 -5.01 -40.89
N ASP A 299 14.56 -4.84 -41.34
CA ASP A 299 14.21 -3.80 -42.30
C ASP A 299 14.27 -2.41 -41.66
N LEU A 300 13.68 -2.24 -40.47
CA LEU A 300 13.75 -0.98 -39.70
C LEU A 300 15.18 -0.61 -39.29
N LYS A 301 16.04 -1.59 -39.05
CA LYS A 301 17.47 -1.38 -38.75
C LYS A 301 18.20 -0.68 -39.90
N LYS A 302 17.72 -0.82 -41.14
CA LYS A 302 18.26 -0.09 -42.31
C LYS A 302 17.88 1.39 -42.27
N CYS A 303 16.69 1.71 -41.76
CA CYS A 303 16.17 3.08 -41.63
C CYS A 303 16.89 3.90 -40.54
N ALA A 304 17.57 3.24 -39.59
CA ALA A 304 18.19 3.86 -38.43
C ALA A 304 19.69 3.49 -38.29
N PRO A 305 20.55 3.88 -39.25
CA PRO A 305 21.91 3.35 -39.38
C PRO A 305 22.81 3.62 -38.16
N ILE A 306 22.68 4.78 -37.52
CA ILE A 306 23.43 5.11 -36.30
C ILE A 306 22.90 4.39 -35.06
N ASN A 307 21.68 3.85 -35.13
CA ASN A 307 20.97 3.19 -34.02
C ASN A 307 20.94 1.66 -34.15
N LYS A 308 21.65 1.08 -35.14
CA LYS A 308 21.70 -0.37 -35.39
C LYS A 308 21.89 -1.26 -34.14
N PRO A 309 22.79 -0.95 -33.19
CA PRO A 309 22.97 -1.77 -31.99
C PRO A 309 21.76 -1.83 -31.04
N ARG A 310 20.79 -0.90 -31.19
CA ARG A 310 19.60 -0.85 -30.32
C ARG A 310 18.52 -1.85 -30.73
N PHE A 311 18.62 -2.41 -31.94
CA PHE A 311 17.69 -3.44 -32.42
C PHE A 311 17.94 -4.82 -31.78
N ASP A 312 19.06 -4.98 -31.06
CA ASP A 312 19.38 -6.18 -30.29
C ASP A 312 18.62 -6.20 -28.94
N ALA A 313 17.86 -5.14 -28.62
CA ALA A 313 17.03 -5.04 -27.43
C ALA A 313 15.96 -6.15 -27.34
N SER A 314 15.53 -6.47 -26.13
CA SER A 314 14.45 -7.44 -25.91
C SER A 314 13.18 -7.02 -26.66
N HIS A 315 12.73 -5.79 -26.44
CA HIS A 315 11.55 -5.22 -27.07
C HIS A 315 11.88 -3.95 -27.84
N PHE A 316 11.16 -3.75 -28.93
CA PHE A 316 11.30 -2.58 -29.78
C PHE A 316 9.91 -2.04 -30.09
N LEU A 317 9.65 -0.81 -29.69
CA LEU A 317 8.38 -0.13 -29.88
C LEU A 317 8.53 0.95 -30.93
N ILE A 318 7.52 1.08 -31.78
CA ILE A 318 7.45 2.13 -32.81
C ILE A 318 6.18 2.91 -32.54
N PHE A 319 6.34 4.20 -32.31
CA PHE A 319 5.21 5.09 -32.07
C PHE A 319 4.85 5.76 -33.39
N THR A 320 3.56 5.74 -33.70
CA THR A 320 2.98 6.44 -34.84
C THR A 320 2.03 7.52 -34.34
N ALA A 321 1.82 8.57 -35.12
CA ALA A 321 0.88 9.63 -34.76
C ALA A 321 -0.08 9.92 -35.91
N LYS A 322 -1.32 10.29 -35.56
CA LYS A 322 -2.35 10.62 -36.55
C LYS A 322 -1.91 11.79 -37.44
N THR A 323 -2.16 11.67 -38.74
CA THR A 323 -2.05 12.77 -39.71
C THR A 323 -3.15 13.80 -39.46
N ALA A 324 -3.02 14.97 -40.08
CA ALA A 324 -4.07 15.99 -40.02
C ALA A 324 -5.43 15.47 -40.51
N ASP A 325 -5.41 14.66 -41.59
CA ASP A 325 -6.62 14.15 -42.24
C ASP A 325 -7.34 13.09 -41.38
N ALA A 326 -6.61 12.20 -40.71
CA ALA A 326 -7.21 11.17 -39.87
C ALA A 326 -7.57 11.62 -38.46
N LEU A 327 -7.00 12.73 -37.98
CA LEU A 327 -7.18 13.18 -36.60
C LEU A 327 -8.65 13.48 -36.25
N SER A 328 -9.42 14.05 -37.18
CA SER A 328 -10.83 14.39 -36.91
C SER A 328 -11.67 13.14 -36.62
N ASP A 329 -11.49 12.09 -37.42
CA ASP A 329 -12.22 10.83 -37.25
C ASP A 329 -11.78 10.09 -35.98
N HIS A 330 -10.48 10.15 -35.66
CA HIS A 330 -9.94 9.61 -34.41
C HIS A 330 -10.55 10.31 -33.19
N ILE A 331 -10.60 11.64 -33.17
CA ILE A 331 -11.23 12.40 -32.09
C ILE A 331 -12.72 12.00 -31.96
N ASP A 332 -13.41 11.80 -33.07
CA ASP A 332 -14.80 11.36 -33.05
C ASP A 332 -14.97 9.97 -32.43
N HIS A 333 -14.06 9.03 -32.73
CA HIS A 333 -14.01 7.73 -32.09
C HIS A 333 -13.78 7.86 -30.57
N ILE A 334 -12.77 8.60 -30.13
CA ILE A 334 -12.47 8.77 -28.70
C ILE A 334 -13.68 9.34 -27.96
N LEU A 335 -14.27 10.41 -28.49
CA LEU A 335 -15.39 11.07 -27.83
C LEU A 335 -16.64 10.17 -27.77
N ARG A 336 -16.92 9.41 -28.83
CA ARG A 336 -18.11 8.55 -28.93
C ARG A 336 -17.93 7.22 -28.21
N ASP A 337 -16.86 6.52 -28.53
CA ASP A 337 -16.71 5.10 -28.20
C ASP A 337 -15.93 4.90 -26.90
N VAL A 338 -14.99 5.80 -26.57
CA VAL A 338 -14.21 5.72 -25.31
C VAL A 338 -14.89 6.54 -24.22
N LYS A 339 -15.14 7.84 -24.47
CA LYS A 339 -15.75 8.75 -23.49
C LYS A 339 -17.28 8.65 -23.39
N LYS A 340 -17.91 7.88 -24.28
CA LYS A 340 -19.36 7.62 -24.30
C LYS A 340 -20.23 8.90 -24.34
N MET A 341 -19.72 9.97 -24.94
CA MET A 341 -20.44 11.24 -25.06
C MET A 341 -21.54 11.17 -26.13
N ASN A 342 -22.68 11.77 -25.85
CA ASN A 342 -23.78 11.88 -26.81
C ASN A 342 -23.47 12.90 -27.93
N LEU A 343 -24.29 12.95 -28.98
CA LEU A 343 -24.02 13.79 -30.15
C LEU A 343 -23.90 15.28 -29.82
N VAL A 344 -24.71 15.78 -28.88
CA VAL A 344 -24.72 17.20 -28.49
C VAL A 344 -23.42 17.55 -27.76
N GLU A 345 -23.04 16.73 -26.78
CA GLU A 345 -21.79 16.88 -26.02
C GLU A 345 -20.56 16.86 -26.93
N ARG A 346 -20.48 15.89 -27.85
CA ARG A 346 -19.36 15.78 -28.79
C ARG A 346 -19.27 16.95 -29.74
N THR A 347 -20.39 17.46 -30.21
CA THR A 347 -20.43 18.60 -31.12
C THR A 347 -19.93 19.87 -30.42
N ALA A 348 -20.38 20.10 -29.18
CA ALA A 348 -19.88 21.19 -28.36
C ALA A 348 -18.37 21.04 -28.11
N TYR A 349 -17.92 19.87 -27.66
CA TYR A 349 -16.52 19.59 -27.36
C TYR A 349 -15.59 19.83 -28.57
N LYS A 350 -15.96 19.31 -29.75
CA LYS A 350 -15.20 19.53 -30.99
C LYS A 350 -15.17 21.00 -31.39
N THR A 351 -16.25 21.75 -31.15
CA THR A 351 -16.30 23.19 -31.43
C THR A 351 -15.30 23.95 -30.57
N PHE A 352 -15.29 23.68 -29.26
CA PHE A 352 -14.32 24.28 -28.32
C PHE A 352 -12.88 23.91 -28.68
N TRP A 353 -12.60 22.62 -28.95
CA TRP A 353 -11.28 22.17 -29.38
C TRP A 353 -10.83 22.86 -30.68
N LYS A 354 -11.68 22.92 -31.72
CA LYS A 354 -11.34 23.59 -32.99
C LYS A 354 -11.04 25.08 -32.79
N GLN A 355 -11.80 25.75 -31.93
CA GLN A 355 -11.57 27.15 -31.62
C GLN A 355 -10.21 27.35 -30.94
N TRP A 356 -9.91 26.56 -29.92
CA TRP A 356 -8.61 26.59 -29.24
C TRP A 356 -7.45 26.27 -30.21
N ALA A 357 -7.58 25.18 -30.96
CA ALA A 357 -6.57 24.71 -31.91
C ALA A 357 -6.27 25.77 -32.99
N LYS A 358 -7.28 26.52 -33.43
CA LYS A 358 -7.10 27.60 -34.41
C LYS A 358 -6.58 28.90 -33.78
N LYS A 359 -7.23 29.40 -32.73
CA LYS A 359 -6.98 30.76 -32.23
C LYS A 359 -5.84 30.82 -31.23
N ASP A 360 -5.83 29.92 -30.26
CA ASP A 360 -4.95 30.01 -29.11
C ASP A 360 -3.63 29.25 -29.36
N PHE A 361 -3.73 28.07 -29.97
CA PHE A 361 -2.58 27.19 -30.21
C PHE A 361 -2.08 27.17 -31.67
N LYS A 362 -2.81 27.81 -32.60
CA LYS A 362 -2.44 28.04 -34.01
C LYS A 362 -1.99 26.80 -34.79
N LEU A 363 -2.55 25.63 -34.46
CA LEU A 363 -2.23 24.36 -35.12
C LEU A 363 -2.68 24.30 -36.58
N MET A 364 -3.81 24.95 -36.88
CA MET A 364 -4.46 24.86 -38.20
C MET A 364 -3.73 25.66 -39.28
N ASP A 365 -2.97 26.69 -38.88
CA ASP A 365 -2.25 27.58 -39.79
C ASP A 365 -0.76 27.19 -39.92
N ALA A 366 -0.27 26.29 -39.07
CA ALA A 366 1.11 25.82 -39.07
C ALA A 366 1.29 24.63 -40.03
N PRO A 367 2.38 24.59 -40.83
CA PRO A 367 2.73 23.40 -41.62
C PRO A 367 2.81 22.16 -40.72
N ASP A 368 2.06 21.11 -41.08
CA ASP A 368 1.92 19.85 -40.32
C ASP A 368 1.54 20.01 -38.84
N GLY A 369 0.97 21.16 -38.45
CA GLY A 369 0.77 21.52 -37.03
C GLY A 369 -0.07 20.50 -36.27
N LEU A 370 -1.14 19.98 -36.87
CA LEU A 370 -1.97 18.94 -36.27
C LEU A 370 -1.22 17.61 -36.12
N HIS A 371 -0.44 17.20 -37.11
CA HIS A 371 0.34 15.96 -37.02
C HIS A 371 1.45 16.09 -35.95
N GLN A 372 2.15 17.21 -35.89
CA GLN A 372 3.17 17.46 -34.87
C GLN A 372 2.57 17.51 -33.47
N TRP A 373 1.39 18.12 -33.33
CA TRP A 373 0.65 18.07 -32.06
C TRP A 373 0.28 16.64 -31.66
N SER A 374 -0.06 15.79 -32.64
CA SER A 374 -0.26 14.36 -32.40
C SER A 374 1.03 13.66 -31.98
N ALA A 375 2.14 13.92 -32.67
CA ALA A 375 3.45 13.38 -32.35
C ALA A 375 3.86 13.70 -30.91
N HIS A 376 3.66 14.95 -30.45
CA HIS A 376 3.97 15.36 -29.07
C HIS A 376 3.27 14.50 -28.00
N GLN A 377 2.11 13.92 -28.29
CA GLN A 377 1.43 13.03 -27.34
C GLN A 377 2.16 11.69 -27.20
N ALA A 378 2.74 11.18 -28.28
CA ALA A 378 3.62 10.01 -28.24
C ALA A 378 4.88 10.28 -27.38
N TYR A 379 5.43 11.49 -27.41
CA TYR A 379 6.56 11.87 -26.56
C TYR A 379 6.22 11.92 -25.06
N ILE A 380 4.98 12.30 -24.70
CA ILE A 380 4.49 12.20 -23.32
C ILE A 380 4.47 10.73 -22.90
N ALA A 381 3.85 9.87 -23.71
CA ALA A 381 3.76 8.44 -23.43
C ALA A 381 5.13 7.75 -23.36
N LEU A 382 6.07 8.15 -24.22
CA LEU A 382 7.47 7.72 -24.19
C LEU A 382 8.11 8.01 -22.82
N GLY A 383 7.87 9.19 -22.25
CA GLY A 383 8.37 9.56 -20.92
C GLY A 383 7.89 8.62 -19.81
N PHE A 384 6.60 8.27 -19.84
CA PHE A 384 5.99 7.32 -18.89
C PHE A 384 6.57 5.91 -19.05
N ALA A 385 6.68 5.42 -20.29
CA ALA A 385 7.27 4.12 -20.60
C ALA A 385 8.70 4.00 -20.06
N MET A 386 9.54 5.01 -20.29
CA MET A 386 10.93 5.01 -19.83
C MET A 386 11.06 5.11 -18.31
N LEU A 387 10.17 5.85 -17.64
CA LEU A 387 10.19 5.95 -16.18
C LEU A 387 9.79 4.63 -15.51
N VAL A 388 8.73 3.98 -16.02
CA VAL A 388 8.31 2.66 -15.53
C VAL A 388 9.37 1.61 -15.84
N ALA A 389 9.95 1.60 -17.04
CA ALA A 389 11.08 0.71 -17.35
C ALA A 389 12.23 0.90 -16.34
N ALA A 390 12.60 2.14 -16.03
CA ALA A 390 13.66 2.43 -15.08
C ALA A 390 13.36 1.96 -13.64
N GLU A 391 12.12 2.11 -13.17
CA GLU A 391 11.69 1.58 -11.86
C GLU A 391 11.80 0.05 -11.81
N ARG A 392 11.50 -0.63 -12.92
CA ARG A 392 11.67 -2.08 -13.07
C ARG A 392 13.11 -2.52 -13.36
N GLY A 393 14.08 -1.61 -13.40
CA GLY A 393 15.48 -1.92 -13.72
C GLY A 393 15.71 -2.34 -15.17
N ILE A 394 14.83 -1.91 -16.08
CA ILE A 394 14.89 -2.17 -17.52
C ILE A 394 15.51 -0.96 -18.22
N ASP A 395 16.57 -1.22 -18.96
CA ASP A 395 17.25 -0.22 -19.78
C ASP A 395 16.40 0.18 -20.99
N SER A 396 16.49 1.46 -21.36
CA SER A 396 15.72 2.01 -22.47
C SER A 396 16.56 2.94 -23.35
N CYS A 397 16.18 3.06 -24.62
CA CYS A 397 16.73 4.07 -25.52
C CYS A 397 15.64 4.66 -26.42
N PRO A 398 15.27 5.94 -26.24
CA PRO A 398 14.44 6.65 -27.21
C PRO A 398 15.25 6.94 -28.48
N ILE A 399 14.60 6.85 -29.65
CA ILE A 399 15.24 6.92 -30.96
C ILE A 399 14.43 7.83 -31.89
N GLU A 400 15.01 8.98 -32.23
CA GLU A 400 14.57 9.87 -33.33
C GLU A 400 15.49 9.82 -34.55
N GLY A 401 16.73 9.34 -34.38
CA GLY A 401 17.74 9.29 -35.45
C GLY A 401 17.49 8.17 -36.47
N PHE A 402 16.39 8.27 -37.21
CA PHE A 402 16.00 7.38 -38.31
C PHE A 402 15.31 8.16 -39.43
N SER A 403 15.25 7.58 -40.63
CA SER A 403 14.51 8.17 -41.75
C SER A 403 13.02 7.86 -41.62
N ILE A 404 12.18 8.88 -41.40
CA ILE A 404 10.72 8.75 -41.40
C ILE A 404 10.21 8.12 -42.71
N ASN A 405 10.62 8.63 -43.87
CA ASN A 405 10.15 8.11 -45.16
C ASN A 405 10.42 6.61 -45.35
N GLN A 406 11.65 6.16 -45.11
CA GLN A 406 12.01 4.74 -45.17
C GLN A 406 11.26 3.91 -44.12
N ALA A 407 11.08 4.41 -42.89
CA ALA A 407 10.29 3.72 -41.88
C ALA A 407 8.82 3.60 -42.28
N THR A 408 8.23 4.65 -42.85
CA THR A 408 6.86 4.64 -43.39
C THR A 408 6.72 3.59 -44.48
N GLU A 409 7.67 3.52 -45.42
CA GLU A 409 7.67 2.52 -46.50
C GLU A 409 7.75 1.09 -45.96
N VAL A 410 8.65 0.84 -45.00
CA VAL A 410 8.78 -0.47 -44.34
C VAL A 410 7.48 -0.84 -43.62
N LEU A 411 6.93 0.06 -42.79
CA LEU A 411 5.70 -0.22 -42.04
C LEU A 411 4.49 -0.42 -42.94
N THR A 412 4.40 0.32 -44.05
CA THR A 412 3.34 0.15 -45.06
C THR A 412 3.48 -1.20 -45.78
N THR A 413 4.70 -1.59 -46.14
CA THR A 413 4.99 -2.89 -46.78
C THR A 413 4.58 -4.06 -45.89
N HIS A 414 4.81 -3.92 -44.58
CA HIS A 414 4.39 -4.88 -43.57
C HIS A 414 2.90 -4.75 -43.17
N GLN A 415 2.15 -3.84 -43.81
CA GLN A 415 0.72 -3.58 -43.56
C GLN A 415 0.39 -3.20 -42.11
N LEU A 416 1.34 -2.53 -41.44
CA LEU A 416 1.20 -2.10 -40.03
C LEU A 416 0.62 -0.70 -39.90
N ILE A 417 0.68 0.12 -40.96
CA ILE A 417 0.11 1.47 -40.99
C ILE A 417 -0.53 1.74 -42.35
N ASP A 418 -1.45 2.70 -42.36
CA ASP A 418 -1.89 3.43 -43.55
C ASP A 418 -1.22 4.81 -43.52
N PRO A 419 -0.30 5.13 -44.45
CA PRO A 419 0.47 6.39 -44.41
C PRO A 419 -0.40 7.64 -44.62
N ALA A 420 -1.64 7.49 -45.10
CA ALA A 420 -2.59 8.60 -45.13
C ALA A 420 -3.16 8.91 -43.74
N LYS A 421 -3.12 7.94 -42.81
CA LYS A 421 -3.71 8.05 -41.47
C LYS A 421 -2.69 8.25 -40.38
N ASP A 422 -1.59 7.51 -40.43
CA ASP A 422 -0.62 7.45 -39.34
C ASP A 422 0.81 7.46 -39.91
N LEU A 423 1.72 8.18 -39.25
CA LEU A 423 3.14 8.23 -39.62
C LEU A 423 4.03 7.91 -38.42
N PRO A 424 5.17 7.22 -38.60
CA PRO A 424 6.12 6.95 -37.51
C PRO A 424 6.78 8.25 -37.03
N VAL A 425 6.83 8.43 -35.72
CA VAL A 425 7.34 9.67 -35.09
C VAL A 425 8.53 9.45 -34.17
N LEU A 426 8.60 8.30 -33.48
CA LEU A 426 9.72 7.92 -32.64
C LEU A 426 9.75 6.40 -32.43
N MET A 427 10.90 5.87 -31.99
CA MET A 427 11.04 4.47 -31.58
C MET A 427 11.60 4.38 -30.16
N LEU A 428 11.38 3.24 -29.50
CA LEU A 428 11.90 2.94 -28.18
C LEU A 428 12.45 1.51 -28.13
N ALA A 429 13.74 1.38 -27.83
CA ALA A 429 14.35 0.09 -27.50
C ALA A 429 14.26 -0.16 -25.99
N LEU A 430 13.90 -1.38 -25.58
CA LEU A 430 13.75 -1.81 -24.19
C LEU A 430 14.46 -3.14 -23.98
N GLY A 431 15.30 -3.24 -22.94
CA GLY A 431 16.00 -4.49 -22.63
C GLY A 431 16.93 -4.32 -21.44
N TYR A 432 18.02 -5.09 -21.44
CA TYR A 432 19.07 -4.98 -20.45
C TYR A 432 20.37 -4.59 -21.12
N ALA A 433 21.13 -3.69 -20.52
CA ALA A 433 22.41 -3.24 -21.04
C ALA A 433 23.38 -4.43 -21.19
N SER A 434 24.12 -4.45 -22.30
CA SER A 434 25.23 -5.37 -22.50
C SER A 434 26.31 -5.09 -21.45
N ARG A 435 27.06 -6.12 -21.05
CA ARG A 435 28.25 -5.95 -20.17
C ARG A 435 29.30 -5.00 -20.73
N SER A 436 29.30 -4.79 -22.06
CA SER A 436 30.20 -3.88 -22.76
C SER A 436 29.68 -2.45 -22.88
N ASP A 437 28.45 -2.18 -22.42
CA ASP A 437 27.89 -0.84 -22.41
C ASP A 437 28.40 -0.09 -21.18
N GLN A 438 29.11 1.00 -21.42
CA GLN A 438 29.51 1.93 -20.37
C GLN A 438 28.66 3.19 -20.53
N PRO A 439 27.73 3.47 -19.60
CA PRO A 439 26.89 4.65 -19.70
C PRO A 439 27.77 5.90 -19.67
N HIS A 440 27.55 6.80 -20.62
CA HIS A 440 28.21 8.09 -20.59
C HIS A 440 27.82 8.86 -19.32
N LEU A 441 28.77 9.63 -18.80
CA LEU A 441 28.52 10.56 -17.71
C LEU A 441 27.35 11.48 -18.08
N ARG A 442 26.38 11.59 -17.17
CA ARG A 442 25.20 12.42 -17.35
C ARG A 442 25.59 13.89 -17.24
N SER A 443 25.60 14.60 -18.37
CA SER A 443 25.72 16.06 -18.39
C SER A 443 24.32 16.71 -18.37
N ARG A 444 24.07 17.62 -17.43
CA ARG A 444 22.85 18.44 -17.38
C ARG A 444 23.24 19.89 -17.11
N ARG A 445 22.53 20.82 -17.74
CA ARG A 445 22.61 22.24 -17.39
C ARG A 445 22.17 22.42 -15.93
N PRO A 446 22.72 23.42 -15.21
CA PRO A 446 22.18 23.87 -13.93
C PRO A 446 20.66 24.10 -13.98
N LEU A 447 19.97 23.86 -12.86
CA LEU A 447 18.50 23.89 -12.81
C LEU A 447 17.95 25.30 -13.10
N ASP A 448 18.64 26.34 -12.62
CA ASP A 448 18.31 27.75 -12.76
C ASP A 448 18.46 28.30 -14.20
N GLU A 449 19.19 27.60 -15.07
CA GLU A 449 19.16 27.89 -16.51
C GLU A 449 17.84 27.47 -17.18
N MET A 450 17.09 26.55 -16.58
CA MET A 450 15.88 25.95 -17.15
C MET A 450 14.59 26.33 -16.41
N VAL A 451 14.65 26.51 -15.08
CA VAL A 451 13.48 26.72 -14.22
C VAL A 451 13.52 28.13 -13.62
N ARG A 452 12.41 28.87 -13.75
CA ARG A 452 12.22 30.19 -13.16
C ARG A 452 10.94 30.19 -12.30
N TRP A 453 11.04 30.72 -11.09
CA TRP A 453 9.91 30.93 -10.20
C TRP A 453 9.46 32.39 -10.32
N TYR A 454 8.15 32.63 -10.48
CA TYR A 454 7.55 33.96 -10.56
C TYR A 454 6.25 34.02 -9.77
#